data_AF-A0A2H1EA45-F1
#
_entry.id   AF-A0A2H1EA45-F1
#
_cell.length_a   1.000
_cell.length_b   1.000
_cell.length_c   1.000
_cell.angle_alpha   90.00
_cell.angle_beta   90.00
_cell.angle_gamma   90.00
#
_symmetry.space_group_name_H-M   'P 1'
#
loop_
_entity.id
_entity.type
_entity.pdbx_description
1 polymer ?
#
loop_
_entity_poly.entity_id
_entity_poly.type
_entity_poly.pdbx_seq_one_letter_code
_entity_poly.pdbx_strand_id
1 'polypeptide(L)'
;MLDLFLLYTFASNFIILMEKLKQRWGITNNWSVIAIFIVFAINGSFAAWVAKPITTFLGISPDITSPWIYYPLRILLIFPIYQTTLPIVGWLFGQFSFFWEFEKKFLSRLGLGFLFKK
;
A
#
# COMPACT_ATOMS: atom_id res chain seq x y z
N MET A 1 29.74 20.80 -17.56
CA MET A 1 28.97 21.92 -16.97
C MET A 1 27.47 21.62 -16.98
N LEU A 2 26.90 21.20 -18.12
CA LEU A 2 25.48 20.82 -18.24
C LEU A 2 25.08 19.63 -17.35
N ASP A 3 25.92 18.58 -17.28
CA ASP A 3 25.62 17.40 -16.45
C ASP A 3 25.54 17.72 -14.95
N LEU A 4 26.42 18.62 -14.49
CA LEU A 4 26.44 19.07 -13.10
C LEU A 4 25.18 19.87 -12.74
N PHE A 5 24.71 20.69 -13.68
CA PHE A 5 23.48 21.47 -13.53
C PHE A 5 22.23 20.57 -13.51
N LEU A 6 22.18 19.55 -14.39
CA LEU A 6 21.11 18.56 -14.41
C LEU A 6 21.06 17.74 -13.13
N LEU A 7 22.22 17.28 -12.64
CA LEU A 7 22.31 16.56 -11.37
C LEU A 7 21.81 17.39 -10.19
N TYR A 8 22.20 18.67 -10.12
CA TYR A 8 21.74 19.58 -9.09
C TYR A 8 20.22 19.81 -9.14
N THR A 9 19.68 20.03 -10.34
CA THR A 9 18.23 20.24 -10.54
C THR A 9 17.44 19.00 -10.16
N PHE A 10 17.93 17.81 -10.52
CA PHE A 10 17.31 16.55 -10.11
C PHE A 10 17.34 16.37 -8.59
N ALA A 11 18.51 16.56 -7.96
CA ALA A 11 18.67 16.41 -6.52
C ALA A 11 17.80 17.40 -5.71
N SER A 12 17.73 18.67 -6.14
CA SER A 12 16.89 19.68 -5.46
C SER A 12 15.41 19.34 -5.54
N ASN A 13 14.93 18.93 -6.72
CA ASN A 13 13.55 18.49 -6.90
C ASN A 13 13.24 17.23 -6.08
N PHE A 14 14.18 16.30 -6.00
CA PHE A 14 14.05 15.11 -5.17
C PHE A 14 13.92 15.46 -3.68
N ILE A 15 14.77 16.36 -3.16
CA ILE A 15 14.71 16.82 -1.77
C ILE A 15 13.35 17.50 -1.47
N ILE A 16 12.90 18.39 -2.36
CA ILE A 16 11.60 19.07 -2.21
C ILE A 16 10.45 18.07 -2.20
N LEU A 17 10.49 17.05 -3.07
CA LEU A 17 9.50 15.99 -3.10
C LEU A 17 9.47 15.20 -1.79
N MET A 18 10.65 14.83 -1.27
CA MET A 18 10.78 14.08 -0.02
C MET A 18 10.23 14.85 1.18
N GLU A 19 10.49 16.15 1.28
CA GLU A 19 9.92 16.99 2.35
C GLU A 19 8.39 17.08 2.26
N LYS A 20 7.84 17.27 1.05
CA LYS A 20 6.38 17.27 0.84
C LYS A 20 5.73 15.94 1.20
N LEU A 21 6.38 14.82 0.88
CA LEU A 21 5.88 13.49 1.21
C LEU A 21 5.86 13.28 2.73
N LYS A 22 6.95 13.61 3.40
CA LYS A 22 7.07 13.55 4.86
C LYS A 22 6.01 14.39 5.56
N GLN A 23 5.78 15.62 5.10
CA GLN A 23 4.75 16.50 5.63
C GLN A 23 3.34 15.92 5.47
N ARG A 24 3.01 15.37 4.29
CA ARG A 24 1.69 14.74 4.02
C ARG A 24 1.43 13.50 4.86
N TRP A 25 2.48 12.77 5.20
CA TRP A 25 2.42 11.54 5.97
C TRP A 25 2.66 11.74 7.48
N GLY A 26 3.00 12.95 7.91
CA GLY A 26 3.24 13.27 9.32
C GLY A 26 4.49 12.60 9.89
N ILE A 27 5.50 12.33 9.06
CA ILE A 27 6.75 11.65 9.44
C ILE A 27 7.92 12.63 9.38
N THR A 28 8.89 12.47 10.28
CA THR A 28 10.04 13.39 10.40
C THR A 28 11.33 12.82 9.80
N ASN A 29 11.47 11.48 9.81
CA ASN A 29 12.68 10.78 9.42
C ASN A 29 12.57 10.17 8.01
N ASN A 30 13.64 10.31 7.21
CA ASN A 30 13.75 9.70 5.88
C ASN A 30 13.73 8.16 5.94
N TRP A 31 14.24 7.56 7.03
CA TRP A 31 14.18 6.11 7.24
C TRP A 31 12.74 5.59 7.31
N SER A 32 11.80 6.37 7.87
CA SER A 32 10.38 6.00 7.89
C SER A 32 9.80 5.93 6.49
N VAL A 33 10.17 6.85 5.59
CA VAL A 33 9.72 6.83 4.18
C VAL A 33 10.17 5.55 3.48
N ILE A 34 11.46 5.20 3.63
CA ILE A 34 12.05 4.00 3.04
C ILE A 34 11.35 2.75 3.58
N ALA A 35 11.19 2.66 4.91
CA ALA A 35 10.48 1.56 5.56
C ALA A 35 9.04 1.41 5.06
N ILE A 36 8.29 2.52 4.95
CA ILE A 36 6.92 2.53 4.42
C ILE A 36 6.88 2.00 2.98
N PHE A 37 7.81 2.43 2.11
CA PHE A 37 7.86 1.92 0.74
C PHE A 37 8.20 0.42 0.68
N ILE A 38 9.11 -0.06 1.51
CA ILE A 38 9.42 -1.49 1.62
C ILE A 38 8.17 -2.28 2.04
N VAL A 39 7.44 -1.80 3.05
CA VAL A 39 6.20 -2.44 3.52
C VAL A 39 5.16 -2.49 2.39
N PHE A 40 4.96 -1.38 1.64
CA PHE A 40 4.06 -1.38 0.49
C PHE A 40 4.49 -2.35 -0.62
N ALA A 41 5.79 -2.44 -0.91
CA ALA A 41 6.31 -3.38 -1.90
C ALA A 41 6.07 -4.83 -1.48
N ILE A 42 6.40 -5.20 -0.24
CA ILE A 42 6.16 -6.53 0.31
C ILE A 42 4.67 -6.87 0.28
N ASN A 43 3.81 -5.96 0.78
CA ASN A 43 2.38 -6.22 0.87
C ASN A 43 1.73 -6.31 -0.53
N GLY A 44 2.16 -5.47 -1.48
CA GLY A 44 1.70 -5.51 -2.87
C GLY A 44 2.07 -6.81 -3.57
N SER A 45 3.32 -7.26 -3.44
CA SER A 45 3.76 -8.56 -3.97
C SER A 45 3.05 -9.73 -3.31
N PHE A 46 2.87 -9.71 -1.99
CA PHE A 46 2.14 -10.73 -1.24
C PHE A 46 0.69 -10.84 -1.70
N ALA A 47 -0.01 -9.71 -1.83
CA ALA A 47 -1.38 -9.65 -2.31
C ALA A 47 -1.54 -10.24 -3.73
N ALA A 48 -0.61 -9.94 -4.63
CA ALA A 48 -0.61 -10.52 -5.99
C ALA A 48 -0.41 -12.04 -5.97
N TRP A 49 0.50 -12.53 -5.11
CA TRP A 49 0.77 -13.96 -4.93
C TRP A 49 -0.40 -14.71 -4.30
N VAL A 50 -1.00 -14.17 -3.23
CA VAL A 50 -2.07 -14.82 -2.46
C VAL A 50 -3.40 -14.85 -3.22
N ALA A 51 -3.58 -13.95 -4.18
CA ALA A 51 -4.78 -13.88 -4.99
C ALA A 51 -5.12 -15.20 -5.70
N LYS A 52 -4.11 -15.83 -6.31
CA LYS A 52 -4.28 -17.03 -7.12
C LYS A 52 -4.75 -18.24 -6.27
N PRO A 53 -4.09 -18.61 -5.17
CA PRO A 53 -4.55 -19.74 -4.36
C PRO A 53 -5.96 -19.49 -3.80
N ILE A 54 -6.33 -18.25 -3.47
CA ILE A 54 -7.69 -17.95 -2.99
C ILE A 54 -8.73 -18.14 -4.08
N THR A 55 -8.51 -17.59 -5.29
CA THR A 55 -9.46 -17.77 -6.40
C THR A 55 -9.56 -19.24 -6.79
N THR A 56 -8.44 -19.97 -6.82
CA THR A 56 -8.44 -21.41 -7.10
C THR A 56 -9.16 -22.22 -6.02
N PHE A 57 -8.95 -21.91 -4.74
CA PHE A 57 -9.64 -22.56 -3.62
C PHE A 57 -11.16 -22.39 -3.70
N LEU A 58 -11.63 -21.23 -4.16
CA LEU A 58 -13.04 -20.93 -4.36
C LEU A 58 -13.60 -21.41 -5.70
N GLY A 59 -12.80 -22.12 -6.51
CA GLY A 59 -13.21 -22.60 -7.84
C GLY A 59 -13.39 -21.50 -8.88
N ILE A 60 -12.89 -20.30 -8.63
CA ILE A 60 -12.96 -19.15 -9.54
C ILE A 60 -11.74 -19.22 -10.47
N SER A 61 -11.98 -19.61 -11.74
CA SER A 61 -10.96 -19.58 -12.79
C SER A 61 -11.27 -18.50 -13.83
N PRO A 62 -10.25 -17.79 -14.37
CA PRO A 62 -10.43 -16.90 -15.50
C PRO A 62 -10.91 -17.61 -16.78
N ASP A 63 -10.77 -18.93 -16.87
CA ASP A 63 -11.20 -19.72 -18.05
C ASP A 63 -12.72 -19.91 -18.12
N ILE A 64 -13.38 -19.92 -16.96
CA ILE A 64 -14.83 -20.18 -16.84
C ILE A 64 -15.61 -18.97 -16.32
N THR A 65 -14.91 -17.91 -15.87
CA THR A 65 -15.50 -16.70 -15.31
C THR A 65 -15.24 -15.54 -16.25
N SER A 66 -16.29 -14.78 -16.60
CA SER A 66 -16.12 -13.54 -17.37
C SER A 66 -15.07 -12.63 -16.72
N PRO A 67 -14.12 -12.05 -17.47
CA PRO A 67 -13.11 -11.14 -16.92
C PRO A 67 -13.71 -9.99 -16.09
N TRP A 68 -14.87 -9.48 -16.49
CA TRP A 68 -15.60 -8.42 -15.78
C TRP A 68 -16.11 -8.83 -14.40
N ILE A 69 -16.24 -10.12 -14.13
CA ILE A 69 -16.61 -10.67 -12.81
C ILE A 69 -15.35 -11.12 -12.08
N TYR A 70 -14.44 -11.80 -12.79
CA TYR A 70 -13.22 -12.37 -12.23
C TYR A 70 -12.34 -11.33 -11.54
N TYR A 71 -12.02 -10.21 -12.20
CA TYR A 71 -11.10 -9.22 -11.63
C TYR A 71 -11.69 -8.47 -10.42
N PRO A 72 -12.94 -7.97 -10.46
CA PRO A 72 -13.55 -7.36 -9.28
C PRO A 72 -13.65 -8.32 -8.10
N LEU A 73 -14.05 -9.58 -8.34
CA LEU A 73 -14.13 -10.60 -7.29
C LEU A 73 -12.75 -10.89 -6.70
N ARG A 74 -11.72 -11.03 -7.55
CA ARG A 74 -10.33 -11.20 -7.12
C ARG A 74 -9.86 -10.03 -6.24
N ILE A 75 -10.15 -8.78 -6.61
CA ILE A 75 -9.82 -7.60 -5.79
C ILE A 75 -10.55 -7.66 -4.46
N LEU A 76 -11.85 -7.94 -4.47
CA LEU A 76 -12.68 -8.02 -3.27
C LEU A 76 -12.20 -9.09 -2.30
N LEU A 77 -11.74 -10.24 -2.80
CA LEU A 77 -11.22 -11.34 -1.99
C LEU A 77 -9.85 -11.04 -1.36
N ILE A 78 -8.96 -10.38 -2.10
CA ILE A 78 -7.64 -9.99 -1.59
C ILE A 78 -7.76 -8.84 -0.60
N PHE A 79 -8.77 -7.99 -0.76
CA PHE A 79 -8.90 -6.75 0.00
C PHE A 79 -8.84 -6.96 1.53
N PRO A 80 -9.62 -7.87 2.15
CA PRO A 80 -9.51 -8.15 3.59
C PRO A 80 -8.11 -8.62 4.03
N ILE A 81 -7.43 -9.40 3.19
CA ILE A 81 -6.07 -9.86 3.47
C ILE A 81 -5.12 -8.67 3.44
N TYR A 82 -5.20 -7.83 2.41
CA TYR A 82 -4.39 -6.62 2.33
C TYR A 82 -4.58 -5.73 3.55
N GLN A 83 -5.83 -5.53 4.01
CA GLN A 83 -6.16 -4.71 5.19
C GLN A 83 -5.64 -5.28 6.51
N THR A 84 -5.35 -6.59 6.57
CA THR A 84 -4.84 -7.23 7.79
C THR A 84 -3.33 -7.36 7.76
N THR A 85 -2.74 -7.64 6.58
CA THR A 85 -1.30 -7.86 6.45
C THR A 85 -0.50 -6.55 6.42
N LEU A 86 -1.04 -5.47 5.87
CA LEU A 86 -0.31 -4.20 5.81
C LEU A 86 0.13 -3.66 7.19
N PRO A 87 -0.72 -3.59 8.23
CA PRO A 87 -0.31 -3.09 9.53
C PRO A 87 0.62 -4.09 10.24
N ILE A 88 0.43 -5.41 10.03
CA ILE A 88 1.31 -6.46 10.56
C ILE A 88 2.73 -6.33 9.98
N VAL A 89 2.85 -6.21 8.66
CA VAL A 89 4.16 -6.00 8.02
C VAL A 89 4.71 -4.64 8.44
N GLY A 90 3.88 -3.61 8.50
CA GLY A 90 4.25 -2.30 9.04
C GLY A 90 4.85 -2.38 10.44
N TRP A 91 4.29 -3.20 11.32
CA TRP A 91 4.80 -3.44 12.67
C TRP A 91 6.22 -4.02 12.66
N LEU A 92 6.55 -4.94 11.75
CA LEU A 92 7.91 -5.49 11.61
C LEU A 92 8.96 -4.42 11.30
N PHE A 93 8.56 -3.30 10.69
CA PHE A 93 9.41 -2.16 10.36
C PHE A 93 9.20 -0.96 11.31
N GLY A 94 8.47 -1.14 12.43
CA GLY A 94 8.19 -0.08 13.40
C GLY A 94 7.20 0.98 12.93
N GLN A 95 6.43 0.71 11.88
CA GLN A 95 5.47 1.63 11.26
C GLN A 95 3.99 1.21 11.48
N PHE A 96 3.69 0.40 12.51
CA PHE A 96 2.33 -0.07 12.79
C PHE A 96 1.32 1.08 12.88
N SER A 97 1.59 2.09 13.71
CA SER A 97 0.68 3.22 13.91
C SER A 97 0.42 4.00 12.61
N PHE A 98 1.44 4.16 11.77
CA PHE A 98 1.29 4.81 10.47
C PHE A 98 0.28 4.05 9.60
N PHE A 99 0.48 2.73 9.44
CA PHE A 99 -0.39 1.92 8.60
C PHE A 99 -1.78 1.73 9.18
N TRP A 100 -1.91 1.65 10.50
CA TRP A 100 -3.20 1.58 11.16
C TRP A 100 -4.04 2.85 10.94
N GLU A 101 -3.43 4.04 11.08
CA GLU A 101 -4.13 5.30 10.74
C GLU A 101 -4.42 5.42 9.24
N PHE A 102 -3.49 4.96 8.39
CA PHE A 102 -3.64 4.96 6.95
C PHE A 102 -4.86 4.12 6.51
N GLU A 103 -4.98 2.89 7.01
CA GLU A 103 -6.09 1.99 6.69
C GLU A 103 -7.41 2.45 7.28
N LYS A 104 -7.44 2.91 8.54
CA LYS A 104 -8.64 3.50 9.11
C LYS A 104 -9.17 4.64 8.25
N LYS A 105 -8.29 5.54 7.81
CA LYS A 105 -8.63 6.65 6.93
C LYS A 105 -9.12 6.17 5.56
N PHE A 106 -8.49 5.15 5.00
CA PHE A 106 -8.88 4.54 3.73
C PHE A 106 -10.25 3.85 3.81
N LEU A 107 -10.44 2.95 4.78
CA LEU A 107 -11.69 2.22 5.01
C LEU A 107 -12.85 3.16 5.36
N SER A 108 -12.59 4.22 6.13
CA SER A 108 -13.60 5.25 6.41
C SER A 108 -14.10 5.95 5.15
N ARG A 109 -13.21 6.20 4.17
CA ARG A 109 -13.58 6.80 2.88
C ARG A 109 -14.35 5.84 1.97
N LEU A 110 -14.21 4.53 2.17
CA LEU A 110 -14.99 3.50 1.50
C LEU A 110 -16.36 3.25 2.18
N GLY A 111 -16.72 4.02 3.21
CA GLY A 111 -17.97 3.85 3.96
C GLY A 111 -17.90 2.83 5.10
N LEU A 112 -16.74 2.24 5.35
CA LEU A 112 -16.51 1.25 6.42
C LEU A 112 -16.04 1.90 7.73
N GLY A 113 -16.23 3.21 7.90
CA GLY A 113 -15.78 3.95 9.09
C GLY A 113 -16.46 3.52 10.39
N PHE A 114 -17.60 2.84 10.30
CA PHE A 114 -18.30 2.29 11.47
C PHE A 114 -17.49 1.22 12.21
N LEU A 115 -16.57 0.53 11.53
CA LEU A 115 -15.69 -0.50 12.13
C LEU A 115 -14.73 0.06 13.18
N PHE A 116 -14.54 1.38 13.23
CA PHE A 116 -13.60 2.05 14.12
C PHE A 116 -14.27 2.98 15.14
N LYS A 117 -15.61 3.01 15.17
CA LYS A 117 -16.33 3.72 16.22
C LYS A 117 -16.17 2.94 17.52
N LYS A 118 -15.75 3.64 18.58
CA LYS A 118 -15.72 3.12 19.95
C LYS A 118 -17.12 2.81 20.46
#